data_AF-F3AQ88-F1
#
_entry.id   AF-F3AQ88-F1
#
_cell.length_a   1.000
_cell.length_b   1.000
_cell.length_c   1.000
_cell.angle_alpha   90.00
_cell.angle_beta   90.00
_cell.angle_gamma   90.00
#
_symmetry.space_group_name_H-M   'P 1'
#
loop_
_entity.id
_entity.type
_entity.pdbx_description
1 polymer ?
#
loop_
_entity_poly.entity_id
_entity_poly.type
_entity_poly.pdbx_seq_one_letter_code
_entity_poly.pdbx_strand_id
1 'polypeptide(L)'
;MIIRELYLKSFGKFSETKIELEEGFHIFYGENEFGKSTLHAFIRSMLFGLTKGRGRAAKNDLFTKYEPWDQPSYYAGEMTFESGDRTFIISRRFDRYGKSASLVCQTDGEILSVEQGDMDMLLDGMSEAAFENTISIGQTKAETSADLGAELRNYAANYYCSGNSEMDVERALAILKERRKTVENRQKEIRKKKQEKREKVEQQAAYISEEIERKQAEEEQISKNIEQGKQEEKRIVRTPEEEQSTEKQNVWDVVKIKLLPVVFLAGVAGISLLFQGILKWSVLSGAIILEIVFLWKLMEAFRQAEEKVQQETEESREAEKREVSLEHEQERHREALRRMVVRRELLREEIAEKQMQYENLCEQGEELMEVSEEYVVLEEKGRAIQLAEDTIRHLSTDVRKEFETRLNEVSSEILCAITDGKYDRIFIDENTNIYLLQGAQKISVGQVSRGTMEQIYFALRMAAAELMYEEEFPVILDETFAYYDERRLENTLRWLAENKRQIILFTCQRRELEMLRKLGIPYHVNG
;
A
#
# COMPACT_ATOMS: atom_id res chain seq x y z
N MET A 1 -40.73 5.73 24.70
CA MET A 1 -41.62 6.23 23.66
C MET A 1 -43.06 5.77 23.90
N ILE A 2 -44.04 6.67 23.82
CA ILE A 2 -45.48 6.37 23.91
C ILE A 2 -46.20 7.02 22.72
N ILE A 3 -46.96 6.26 21.94
CA ILE A 3 -47.78 6.82 20.85
C ILE A 3 -49.08 7.34 21.45
N ARG A 4 -49.42 8.60 21.16
CA ARG A 4 -50.60 9.29 21.70
C ARG A 4 -51.72 9.46 20.67
N GLU A 5 -51.39 9.73 19.42
CA GLU A 5 -52.40 9.93 18.36
C GLU A 5 -51.91 9.36 17.03
N LEU A 6 -52.81 8.70 16.31
CA LEU A 6 -52.66 8.32 14.90
C LEU A 6 -53.69 9.09 14.07
N TYR A 7 -53.23 9.92 13.14
CA TYR A 7 -54.09 10.62 12.20
C TYR A 7 -53.84 10.12 10.77
N LEU A 8 -54.70 9.20 10.33
CA LEU A 8 -54.69 8.63 8.99
C LEU A 8 -55.47 9.56 8.06
N LYS A 9 -54.80 10.57 7.50
CA LYS A 9 -55.38 11.50 6.53
C LYS A 9 -55.88 10.74 5.30
N SER A 10 -55.04 9.86 4.76
CA SER A 10 -55.39 8.96 3.66
C SER A 10 -54.38 7.82 3.59
N PHE A 11 -54.76 6.62 4.04
CA PHE A 11 -53.90 5.43 4.11
C PHE A 11 -54.71 4.14 4.02
N GLY A 12 -54.52 3.38 2.94
CA GLY A 12 -55.32 2.18 2.62
C GLY A 12 -56.81 2.49 2.57
N LYS A 13 -57.59 1.85 3.45
CA LYS A 13 -59.04 2.05 3.56
C LYS A 13 -59.46 3.22 4.47
N PHE A 14 -58.53 3.81 5.21
CA PHE A 14 -58.83 4.89 6.16
C PHE A 14 -58.60 6.25 5.50
N SER A 15 -59.54 7.17 5.71
CA SER A 15 -59.45 8.57 5.31
C SER A 15 -59.98 9.45 6.43
N GLU A 16 -59.27 10.54 6.71
CA GLU A 16 -59.59 11.52 7.75
C GLU A 16 -59.91 10.90 9.12
N THR A 17 -59.19 9.83 9.47
CA THR A 17 -59.45 9.04 10.68
C THR A 17 -58.42 9.38 11.76
N LYS A 18 -58.89 9.82 12.93
CA LYS A 18 -58.07 10.06 14.13
C LYS A 18 -58.33 9.02 15.18
N ILE A 19 -57.27 8.50 15.78
CA ILE A 19 -57.31 7.51 16.83
C ILE A 19 -56.37 7.95 17.95
N GLU A 20 -56.91 8.17 19.13
CA GLU A 20 -56.16 8.44 20.34
C GLU A 20 -55.74 7.12 21.00
N LEU A 21 -54.53 7.10 21.53
CA LEU A 21 -53.90 5.95 22.18
C LEU A 21 -53.45 6.36 23.59
N GLU A 22 -53.64 5.46 24.54
CA GLU A 22 -53.27 5.65 25.95
C GLU A 22 -52.20 4.65 26.40
N GLU A 23 -51.66 4.87 27.59
CA GLU A 23 -50.76 3.91 28.24
C GLU A 23 -51.53 2.65 28.67
N GLY A 24 -50.80 1.56 28.92
CA GLY A 24 -51.38 0.24 29.18
C GLY A 24 -51.90 -0.43 27.92
N PHE A 25 -52.96 -1.22 28.04
CA PHE A 25 -53.51 -1.99 26.92
C PHE A 25 -54.45 -1.14 26.05
N HIS A 26 -54.10 -1.00 24.77
CA HIS A 26 -54.96 -0.46 23.73
C HIS A 26 -55.29 -1.55 22.71
N ILE A 27 -56.56 -1.93 22.62
CA ILE A 27 -57.00 -3.10 21.87
C ILE A 27 -57.79 -2.67 20.64
N PHE A 28 -57.31 -3.06 19.46
CA PHE A 28 -58.04 -2.99 18.21
C PHE A 28 -58.73 -4.33 17.97
N TYR A 29 -60.01 -4.38 18.34
CA TYR A 29 -60.83 -5.58 18.22
C TYR A 29 -61.78 -5.47 17.02
N GLY A 30 -61.74 -6.43 16.11
CA GLY A 30 -62.69 -6.48 15.00
C GLY A 30 -62.49 -7.70 14.12
N GLU A 31 -63.45 -7.98 13.23
CA GLU A 31 -63.33 -9.08 12.26
C GLU A 31 -62.16 -8.84 11.27
N ASN A 32 -61.92 -9.83 10.41
CA ASN A 32 -61.03 -9.62 9.27
C ASN A 32 -61.58 -8.47 8.42
N GLU A 33 -60.68 -7.71 7.78
CA GLU A 33 -61.03 -6.49 7.01
C GLU A 33 -61.41 -5.26 7.85
N PHE A 34 -61.45 -5.35 9.20
CA PHE A 34 -61.65 -4.19 10.08
C PHE A 34 -60.53 -3.13 9.97
N GLY A 35 -59.38 -3.48 9.38
CA GLY A 35 -58.28 -2.54 9.13
C GLY A 35 -57.12 -2.65 10.10
N LYS A 36 -57.11 -3.68 10.96
CA LYS A 36 -56.03 -3.97 11.92
C LYS A 36 -54.65 -3.96 11.26
N SER A 37 -54.46 -4.74 10.20
CA SER A 37 -53.20 -4.78 9.44
C SER A 37 -52.89 -3.49 8.68
N THR A 38 -53.89 -2.62 8.43
CA THR A 38 -53.67 -1.29 7.84
C THR A 38 -53.16 -0.31 8.89
N LEU A 39 -53.70 -0.35 10.11
CA LEU A 39 -53.23 0.44 11.25
C LEU A 39 -51.82 0.03 11.69
N HIS A 40 -51.56 -1.28 11.75
CA HIS A 40 -50.22 -1.81 12.02
C HIS A 40 -49.19 -1.29 11.00
N ALA A 41 -49.51 -1.40 9.70
CA ALA A 41 -48.67 -0.87 8.64
C ALA A 41 -48.53 0.66 8.67
N PHE A 42 -49.56 1.38 9.12
CA PHE A 42 -49.50 2.83 9.31
C PHE A 42 -48.46 3.22 10.35
N ILE A 43 -48.52 2.61 11.56
CA ILE A 43 -47.55 2.88 12.64
C ILE A 43 -46.11 2.66 12.13
N ARG A 44 -45.86 1.51 11.49
CA ARG A 44 -44.57 1.19 10.87
C ARG A 44 -44.14 2.27 9.86
N SER A 45 -45.05 2.66 8.97
CA SER A 45 -44.77 3.65 7.92
C SER A 45 -44.51 5.06 8.48
N MET A 46 -45.09 5.38 9.64
CA MET A 46 -44.85 6.64 10.34
C MET A 46 -43.46 6.65 11.00
N LEU A 47 -43.01 5.53 11.56
CA LEU A 47 -41.67 5.43 12.16
C LEU A 47 -40.58 5.44 11.08
N PHE A 48 -40.63 4.52 10.11
CA PHE A 48 -39.51 4.26 9.18
C PHE A 48 -39.71 4.86 7.78
N GLY A 49 -40.88 5.41 7.51
CA GLY A 49 -41.26 5.85 6.17
C GLY A 49 -41.75 4.71 5.28
N LEU A 50 -42.11 5.06 4.05
CA LEU A 50 -42.61 4.11 3.06
C LEU A 50 -41.97 4.42 1.70
N THR A 51 -41.56 3.38 0.98
CA THR A 51 -40.99 3.50 -0.37
C THR A 51 -41.60 2.49 -1.32
N LYS A 52 -41.84 2.92 -2.56
CA LYS A 52 -42.27 2.05 -3.63
C LYS A 52 -41.07 1.30 -4.24
N GLY A 53 -41.17 -0.02 -4.29
CA GLY A 53 -40.23 -0.88 -5.00
C GLY A 53 -40.22 -0.64 -6.51
N ARG A 54 -39.19 -1.14 -7.21
CA ARG A 54 -39.08 -1.06 -8.67
C ARG A 54 -39.36 -2.42 -9.32
N GLY A 55 -39.93 -2.41 -10.52
CA GLY A 55 -40.15 -3.62 -11.33
C GLY A 55 -41.15 -4.60 -10.71
N ARG A 56 -40.88 -5.92 -10.82
CA ARG A 56 -41.78 -6.97 -10.30
C ARG A 56 -41.95 -6.93 -8.78
N ALA A 57 -40.96 -6.39 -8.05
CA ALA A 57 -41.01 -6.23 -6.60
C ALA A 57 -42.04 -5.17 -6.13
N ALA A 58 -42.42 -4.23 -7.01
CA ALA A 58 -43.40 -3.20 -6.70
C ALA A 58 -44.84 -3.74 -6.54
N LYS A 59 -45.15 -4.91 -7.09
CA LYS A 59 -46.54 -5.41 -7.14
C LYS A 59 -47.06 -5.88 -5.78
N ASN A 60 -46.15 -6.29 -4.89
CA ASN A 60 -46.47 -6.83 -3.57
C ASN A 60 -45.82 -6.01 -2.44
N ASP A 61 -45.35 -4.79 -2.73
CA ASP A 61 -44.74 -3.94 -1.71
C ASP A 61 -45.81 -3.32 -0.79
N LEU A 62 -45.40 -2.93 0.42
CA LEU A 62 -46.28 -2.29 1.40
C LEU A 62 -46.91 -1.02 0.84
N PHE A 63 -46.15 -0.26 0.04
CA PHE A 63 -46.62 0.96 -0.60
C PHE A 63 -47.88 0.71 -1.45
N THR A 64 -47.81 -0.24 -2.38
CA THR A 64 -48.89 -0.53 -3.32
C THR A 64 -50.05 -1.25 -2.62
N LYS A 65 -49.75 -2.08 -1.61
CA LYS A 65 -50.79 -2.77 -0.82
C LYS A 65 -51.71 -1.81 -0.06
N TYR A 66 -51.16 -0.72 0.48
CA TYR A 66 -51.89 0.26 1.28
C TYR A 66 -52.07 1.61 0.56
N GLU A 67 -51.92 1.65 -0.77
CA GLU A 67 -52.28 2.83 -1.57
C GLU A 67 -53.74 3.21 -1.26
N PRO A 68 -54.05 4.49 -0.98
CA PRO A 68 -55.40 4.87 -0.58
C PRO A 68 -56.45 4.55 -1.63
N TRP A 69 -57.58 3.99 -1.20
CA TRP A 69 -58.62 3.49 -2.12
C TRP A 69 -59.37 4.64 -2.82
N ASP A 70 -59.67 5.71 -2.07
CA ASP A 70 -60.48 6.82 -2.56
C ASP A 70 -59.65 7.92 -3.24
N GLN A 71 -58.41 8.15 -2.76
CA GLN A 71 -57.53 9.23 -3.24
C GLN A 71 -56.07 8.76 -3.42
N PRO A 72 -55.75 8.00 -4.48
CA PRO A 72 -54.38 7.51 -4.72
C PRO A 72 -53.32 8.61 -4.85
N SER A 73 -53.73 9.85 -5.18
CA SER A 73 -52.86 11.02 -5.28
C SER A 73 -52.51 11.65 -3.93
N TYR A 74 -53.24 11.32 -2.87
CA TYR A 74 -53.03 11.87 -1.54
C TYR A 74 -52.80 10.73 -0.57
N TYR A 75 -51.53 10.44 -0.29
CA TYR A 75 -51.11 9.37 0.60
C TYR A 75 -50.34 9.98 1.77
N ALA A 76 -50.97 10.11 2.94
CA ALA A 76 -50.43 10.91 4.03
C ALA A 76 -50.99 10.51 5.40
N GLY A 77 -50.23 10.85 6.45
CA GLY A 77 -50.71 10.79 7.81
C GLY A 77 -49.77 11.47 8.79
N GLU A 78 -50.23 11.53 10.03
CA GLU A 78 -49.50 12.13 11.16
C GLU A 78 -49.57 11.18 12.35
N MET A 79 -48.52 11.21 13.16
CA MET A 79 -48.43 10.46 14.40
C MET A 79 -47.83 11.35 15.47
N THR A 80 -48.51 11.42 16.61
CA THR A 80 -48.06 12.12 17.80
C THR A 80 -47.54 11.09 18.78
N PHE A 81 -46.32 11.29 19.28
CA PHE A 81 -45.71 10.40 20.26
C PHE A 81 -44.87 11.19 21.27
N GLU A 82 -44.69 10.62 22.45
CA GLU A 82 -43.81 11.12 23.49
C GLU A 82 -42.51 10.31 23.49
N SER A 83 -41.39 10.99 23.65
CA SER A 83 -40.08 10.38 23.90
C SER A 83 -39.34 11.20 24.95
N GLY A 84 -38.87 10.53 26.00
CA GLY A 84 -38.51 11.20 27.25
C GLY A 84 -39.65 12.09 27.78
N ASP A 85 -39.33 13.35 28.10
CA ASP A 85 -40.29 14.36 28.58
C ASP A 85 -40.84 15.27 27.46
N ARG A 86 -40.59 14.92 26.19
CA ARG A 86 -40.97 15.75 25.03
C ARG A 86 -42.03 15.06 24.19
N THR A 87 -42.88 15.88 23.57
CA THR A 87 -43.91 15.42 22.64
C THR A 87 -43.54 15.82 21.23
N PHE A 88 -43.64 14.89 20.30
CA PHE A 88 -43.28 15.06 18.90
C PHE A 88 -44.48 14.75 18.00
N ILE A 89 -44.58 15.49 16.90
CA ILE A 89 -45.44 15.15 15.77
C ILE A 89 -44.55 14.83 14.58
N ILE A 90 -44.74 13.63 14.03
CA ILE A 90 -44.23 13.30 12.71
C ILE A 90 -45.36 13.32 11.69
N SER A 91 -45.20 14.12 10.65
CA SER A 91 -46.10 14.17 9.50
C SER A 91 -45.38 13.62 8.29
N ARG A 92 -46.00 12.66 7.58
CA ARG A 92 -45.44 12.07 6.36
C ARG A 92 -46.41 12.17 5.19
N ARG A 93 -45.87 12.52 4.03
CA ARG A 93 -46.49 12.31 2.72
C ARG A 93 -45.71 11.23 1.99
N PHE A 94 -46.42 10.22 1.53
CA PHE A 94 -45.88 9.06 0.82
C PHE A 94 -46.15 9.13 -0.69
N ASP A 95 -46.85 10.15 -1.17
CA ASP A 95 -47.23 10.26 -2.59
C ASP A 95 -46.03 10.12 -3.56
N ARG A 96 -46.32 9.72 -4.80
CA ARG A 96 -45.27 9.38 -5.79
C ARG A 96 -44.38 10.56 -6.19
N TYR A 97 -44.87 11.79 -6.01
CA TYR A 97 -44.26 12.99 -6.60
C TYR A 97 -43.85 14.06 -5.57
N GLY A 98 -44.18 13.89 -4.28
CA GLY A 98 -44.02 14.87 -3.21
C GLY A 98 -43.71 14.26 -1.84
N LYS A 99 -43.03 13.09 -1.84
CA LYS A 99 -42.57 12.43 -0.61
C LYS A 99 -41.87 13.44 0.29
N SER A 100 -42.39 13.62 1.49
CA SER A 100 -41.87 14.55 2.47
C SER A 100 -42.15 14.04 3.88
N ALA A 101 -41.27 14.39 4.81
CA ALA A 101 -41.47 14.13 6.22
C ALA A 101 -41.11 15.41 6.98
N SER A 102 -41.92 15.76 7.98
CA SER A 102 -41.62 16.82 8.93
C SER A 102 -41.74 16.26 10.33
N LEU A 103 -40.75 16.52 11.17
CA LEU A 103 -40.73 16.15 12.58
C LEU A 103 -40.66 17.44 13.38
N VAL A 104 -41.60 17.64 14.30
CA VAL A 104 -41.70 18.85 15.12
C VAL A 104 -41.82 18.46 16.58
N CYS A 105 -40.97 19.02 17.42
CA CYS A 105 -41.12 18.96 18.87
C CYS A 105 -42.19 19.96 19.30
N GLN A 106 -43.31 19.49 19.81
CA GLN A 106 -44.40 20.37 20.29
C GLN A 106 -44.05 21.07 21.59
N THR A 107 -43.10 20.52 22.36
CA THR A 107 -42.73 21.06 23.68
C THR A 107 -41.98 22.39 23.58
N ASP A 108 -41.08 22.55 22.60
CA ASP A 108 -40.25 23.74 22.40
C ASP A 108 -40.41 24.39 21.02
N GLY A 109 -41.14 23.76 20.09
CA GLY A 109 -41.36 24.24 18.73
C GLY A 109 -40.21 23.98 17.75
N GLU A 110 -39.20 23.20 18.15
CA GLU A 110 -38.07 22.86 17.29
C GLU A 110 -38.51 21.99 16.11
N ILE A 111 -38.01 22.31 14.91
CA ILE A 111 -38.22 21.53 13.69
C ILE A 111 -36.98 20.67 13.47
N LEU A 112 -37.17 19.36 13.48
CA LEU A 112 -36.13 18.36 13.33
C LEU A 112 -36.09 17.83 11.89
N SER A 113 -34.89 17.54 11.43
CA SER A 113 -34.61 17.02 10.09
C SER A 113 -34.58 15.49 10.07
N VAL A 114 -35.65 14.92 9.53
CA VAL A 114 -35.72 13.47 9.28
C VAL A 114 -34.64 13.02 8.29
N GLU A 115 -34.22 13.87 7.35
CA GLU A 115 -33.17 13.54 6.37
C GLU A 115 -31.76 13.50 6.96
N GLN A 116 -31.53 14.22 8.07
CA GLN A 116 -30.25 14.22 8.78
C GLN A 116 -30.17 13.16 9.89
N GLY A 117 -31.23 12.36 10.06
CA GLY A 117 -31.27 11.25 11.02
C GLY A 117 -31.84 11.60 12.39
N ASP A 118 -32.47 12.76 12.58
CA ASP A 118 -33.04 13.13 13.89
C ASP A 118 -34.14 12.16 14.35
N MET A 119 -34.89 11.57 13.40
CA MET A 119 -35.85 10.51 13.72
C MET A 119 -35.13 9.24 14.19
N ASP A 120 -33.99 8.89 13.59
CA ASP A 120 -33.22 7.71 13.98
C ASP A 120 -32.66 7.87 15.39
N MET A 121 -32.32 9.10 15.81
CA MET A 121 -31.94 9.41 17.19
C MET A 121 -33.11 9.23 18.17
N LEU A 122 -34.32 9.68 17.83
CA LEU A 122 -35.52 9.45 18.66
C LEU A 122 -35.92 7.97 18.73
N LEU A 123 -35.50 7.18 17.76
CA LEU A 123 -35.68 5.73 17.72
C LEU A 123 -34.52 4.97 18.37
N ASP A 124 -33.57 5.65 19.00
CA ASP A 124 -32.38 5.05 19.61
C ASP A 124 -31.62 4.13 18.63
N GLY A 125 -31.54 4.55 17.37
CA GLY A 125 -30.92 3.80 16.28
C GLY A 125 -31.69 2.55 15.84
N MET A 126 -32.93 2.34 16.31
CA MET A 126 -33.75 1.21 15.89
C MET A 126 -34.09 1.32 14.41
N SER A 127 -33.83 0.23 13.69
CA SER A 127 -34.25 0.10 12.31
C SER A 127 -35.60 -0.58 12.15
N GLU A 128 -36.14 -0.48 10.94
CA GLU A 128 -37.38 -1.16 10.57
C GLU A 128 -37.29 -2.68 10.77
N ALA A 129 -36.14 -3.28 10.45
CA ALA A 129 -35.92 -4.72 10.63
C ALA A 129 -35.86 -5.09 12.11
N ALA A 130 -35.18 -4.28 12.94
CA ALA A 130 -35.10 -4.51 14.38
C ALA A 130 -36.49 -4.36 15.04
N PHE A 131 -37.27 -3.36 14.61
CA PHE A 131 -38.65 -3.15 15.06
C PHE A 131 -39.55 -4.37 14.78
N GLU A 132 -39.53 -4.92 13.56
CA GLU A 132 -40.31 -6.13 13.21
C GLU A 132 -39.86 -7.38 13.97
N ASN A 133 -38.57 -7.44 14.30
CA ASN A 133 -37.98 -8.58 14.96
C ASN A 133 -38.10 -8.51 16.49
N THR A 134 -38.40 -7.36 17.10
CA THR A 134 -38.44 -7.22 18.56
C THR A 134 -39.82 -6.77 19.05
N ILE A 135 -40.18 -5.52 18.77
CA ILE A 135 -41.29 -4.81 19.39
C ILE A 135 -42.63 -5.06 18.67
N SER A 136 -42.60 -5.29 17.35
CA SER A 136 -43.78 -5.60 16.55
C SER A 136 -43.88 -7.11 16.30
N ILE A 137 -44.71 -7.80 17.08
CA ILE A 137 -44.90 -9.25 16.99
C ILE A 137 -46.19 -9.58 16.23
N GLY A 138 -46.05 -9.94 14.96
CA GLY A 138 -47.15 -10.44 14.16
C GLY A 138 -47.40 -11.93 14.34
N GLN A 139 -48.50 -12.41 13.76
CA GLN A 139 -48.80 -13.83 13.68
C GLN A 139 -47.66 -14.57 12.96
N THR A 140 -47.15 -15.62 13.61
CA THR A 140 -46.08 -16.46 13.08
C THR A 140 -46.49 -17.02 11.71
N LYS A 141 -45.70 -16.73 10.66
CA LYS A 141 -45.94 -17.22 9.30
C LYS A 141 -45.55 -18.69 9.10
N ALA A 142 -44.85 -19.28 10.07
CA ALA A 142 -44.47 -20.68 10.06
C ALA A 142 -45.71 -21.60 10.04
N GLU A 143 -45.83 -22.38 8.98
CA GLU A 143 -46.93 -23.33 8.79
C GLU A 143 -46.80 -24.53 9.74
N THR A 144 -45.57 -25.04 9.93
CA THR A 144 -45.29 -26.18 10.79
C THR A 144 -44.44 -25.82 12.02
N SER A 145 -44.49 -26.66 13.06
CA SER A 145 -43.61 -26.50 14.24
C SER A 145 -42.12 -26.62 13.90
N ALA A 146 -41.76 -27.35 12.85
CA ALA A 146 -40.38 -27.46 12.39
C ALA A 146 -39.90 -26.14 11.76
N ASP A 147 -40.75 -25.51 10.96
CA ASP A 147 -40.48 -24.19 10.36
C ASP A 147 -40.33 -23.13 11.44
N LEU A 148 -41.21 -23.14 12.45
CA LEU A 148 -41.12 -22.22 13.60
C LEU A 148 -39.82 -22.44 14.39
N GLY A 149 -39.44 -23.70 14.62
CA GLY A 149 -38.14 -24.01 15.23
C GLY A 149 -36.96 -23.48 14.43
N ALA A 150 -37.03 -23.49 13.09
CA ALA A 150 -35.99 -22.93 12.23
C ALA A 150 -35.96 -21.40 12.26
N GLU A 151 -37.12 -20.75 12.23
CA GLU A 151 -37.25 -19.29 12.38
C GLU A 151 -36.70 -18.81 13.72
N LEU A 152 -36.99 -19.54 14.79
CA LEU A 152 -36.51 -19.24 16.13
C LEU A 152 -34.98 -19.42 16.24
N ARG A 153 -34.40 -20.44 15.59
CA ARG A 153 -32.93 -20.57 15.47
C ARG A 153 -32.32 -19.43 14.66
N ASN A 154 -32.91 -19.06 13.53
CA ASN A 154 -32.43 -17.93 12.72
C ASN A 154 -32.49 -16.62 13.51
N TYR A 155 -33.56 -16.43 14.29
CA TYR A 155 -33.69 -15.30 15.20
C TYR A 155 -32.55 -15.29 16.22
N ALA A 156 -32.35 -16.39 16.96
CA ALA A 156 -31.26 -16.48 17.92
C ALA A 156 -29.89 -16.30 17.26
N ALA A 157 -29.65 -16.89 16.10
CA ALA A 157 -28.40 -16.71 15.36
C ALA A 157 -28.13 -15.24 15.04
N ASN A 158 -29.14 -14.49 14.61
CA ASN A 158 -28.97 -13.06 14.33
C ASN A 158 -28.59 -12.30 15.60
N TYR A 159 -29.33 -12.43 16.71
CA TYR A 159 -29.06 -11.62 17.91
C TYR A 159 -27.83 -12.08 18.70
N TYR A 160 -27.60 -13.39 18.83
CA TYR A 160 -26.45 -13.94 19.57
C TYR A 160 -25.15 -13.77 18.77
N CYS A 161 -25.17 -13.92 17.44
CA CYS A 161 -23.95 -13.68 16.66
C CYS A 161 -23.71 -12.19 16.38
N SER A 162 -24.72 -11.40 16.02
CA SER A 162 -24.41 -10.01 15.64
C SER A 162 -24.36 -9.05 16.84
N GLY A 163 -24.90 -9.39 18.02
CA GLY A 163 -24.98 -8.51 19.21
C GLY A 163 -25.92 -7.30 19.02
N ASN A 164 -26.21 -6.97 17.77
CA ASN A 164 -27.20 -6.05 17.25
C ASN A 164 -27.35 -6.45 15.77
N SER A 165 -28.58 -6.61 15.25
CA SER A 165 -28.86 -7.03 13.87
C SER A 165 -28.16 -6.19 12.79
N GLU A 166 -27.54 -5.06 13.15
CA GLU A 166 -26.99 -4.09 12.20
C GLU A 166 -25.48 -3.84 12.30
N MET A 167 -24.81 -4.21 13.41
CA MET A 167 -23.35 -4.10 13.45
C MET A 167 -22.72 -5.24 12.67
N ASP A 168 -22.56 -5.02 11.36
CA ASP A 168 -21.87 -5.93 10.47
C ASP A 168 -20.34 -5.83 10.68
N VAL A 169 -19.91 -6.37 11.82
CA VAL A 169 -18.49 -6.47 12.20
C VAL A 169 -17.71 -7.19 11.10
N GLU A 170 -18.31 -8.20 10.46
CA GLU A 170 -17.68 -8.94 9.36
C GLU A 170 -17.40 -8.03 8.16
N ARG A 171 -18.36 -7.20 7.75
CA ARG A 171 -18.17 -6.21 6.68
C ARG A 171 -17.19 -5.11 7.06
N ALA A 172 -17.22 -4.62 8.29
CA ALA A 172 -16.25 -3.64 8.77
C ALA A 172 -14.82 -4.20 8.70
N LEU A 173 -14.62 -5.43 9.19
CA LEU A 173 -13.34 -6.15 9.09
C LEU A 173 -12.96 -6.44 7.64
N ALA A 174 -13.92 -6.75 6.76
CA ALA A 174 -13.66 -6.96 5.34
C ALA A 174 -13.15 -5.69 4.65
N ILE A 175 -13.77 -4.53 4.93
CA ILE A 175 -13.33 -3.22 4.41
C ILE A 175 -11.91 -2.89 4.90
N LEU A 176 -11.63 -3.12 6.19
CA LEU A 176 -10.29 -2.88 6.75
C LEU A 176 -9.24 -3.80 6.12
N LYS A 177 -9.57 -5.08 5.95
CA LYS A 177 -8.70 -6.07 5.30
C LYS A 177 -8.39 -5.70 3.85
N GLU A 178 -9.37 -5.19 3.11
CA GLU A 178 -9.16 -4.69 1.76
C GLU A 178 -8.23 -3.46 1.76
N ARG A 179 -8.47 -2.49 2.65
CA ARG A 179 -7.59 -1.32 2.80
C ARG A 179 -6.15 -1.72 3.17
N ARG A 180 -5.97 -2.69 4.08
CA ARG A 180 -4.65 -3.22 4.45
C ARG A 180 -3.95 -3.83 3.25
N LYS A 181 -4.66 -4.65 2.46
CA LYS A 181 -4.12 -5.26 1.24
C LYS A 181 -3.68 -4.21 0.21
N THR A 182 -4.42 -3.10 0.07
CA THR A 182 -4.03 -2.00 -0.82
C THR A 182 -2.73 -1.33 -0.34
N VAL A 183 -2.58 -1.09 0.97
CA VAL A 183 -1.34 -0.55 1.55
C VAL A 183 -0.16 -1.50 1.35
N GLU A 184 -0.34 -2.79 1.65
CA GLU A 184 0.70 -3.82 1.47
C GLU A 184 1.14 -3.95 0.00
N ASN A 185 0.20 -3.92 -0.94
CA ASN A 185 0.52 -3.97 -2.37
C ASN A 185 1.34 -2.75 -2.78
N ARG A 186 0.97 -1.55 -2.32
CA ARG A 186 1.72 -0.33 -2.61
C ARG A 186 3.14 -0.37 -2.04
N GLN A 187 3.30 -0.87 -0.81
CA GLN A 187 4.62 -1.08 -0.21
C GLN A 187 5.48 -2.07 -1.01
N LYS A 188 4.89 -3.18 -1.48
CA LYS A 188 5.57 -4.15 -2.35
C LYS A 188 6.00 -3.52 -3.67
N GLU A 189 5.16 -2.70 -4.30
CA GLU A 189 5.51 -1.97 -5.53
C GLU A 189 6.67 -1.00 -5.31
N ILE A 190 6.65 -0.22 -4.22
CA ILE A 190 7.73 0.72 -3.88
C ILE A 190 9.04 -0.04 -3.70
N ARG A 191 9.02 -1.10 -2.87
CA ARG A 191 10.21 -1.95 -2.65
C ARG A 191 10.72 -2.55 -3.95
N LYS A 192 9.84 -3.08 -4.81
CA LYS A 192 10.22 -3.69 -6.09
C LYS A 192 10.86 -2.66 -7.03
N LYS A 193 10.24 -1.49 -7.21
CA LYS A 193 10.79 -0.42 -8.06
C LYS A 193 12.13 0.08 -7.54
N LYS A 194 12.27 0.19 -6.23
CA LYS A 194 13.53 0.62 -5.59
C LYS A 194 14.64 -0.42 -5.81
N GLN A 195 14.31 -1.70 -5.63
CA GLN A 195 15.22 -2.81 -5.91
C GLN A 195 15.66 -2.85 -7.38
N GLU A 196 14.72 -2.74 -8.33
CA GLU A 196 15.03 -2.71 -9.77
C GLU A 196 15.93 -1.53 -10.17
N LYS A 197 15.69 -0.34 -9.58
CA LYS A 197 16.55 0.83 -9.79
C LYS A 197 17.96 0.60 -9.23
N ARG A 198 18.04 0.04 -8.02
CA ARG A 198 19.30 -0.25 -7.35
C ARG A 198 20.14 -1.25 -8.15
N GLU A 199 19.55 -2.33 -8.63
CA GLU A 199 20.24 -3.32 -9.47
C GLU A 199 20.81 -2.70 -10.75
N LYS A 200 20.09 -1.76 -11.36
CA LYS A 200 20.60 -1.02 -12.54
C LYS A 200 21.79 -0.13 -12.21
N VAL A 201 21.72 0.62 -11.09
CA VAL A 201 22.82 1.48 -10.65
C VAL A 201 24.04 0.66 -10.29
N GLU A 202 23.87 -0.47 -9.57
CA GLU A 202 24.95 -1.39 -9.24
C GLU A 202 25.60 -2.01 -10.50
N GLN A 203 24.81 -2.41 -11.49
CA GLN A 203 25.32 -2.90 -12.78
C GLN A 203 26.11 -1.82 -13.55
N GLN A 204 25.62 -0.58 -13.57
CA GLN A 204 26.31 0.53 -14.21
C GLN A 204 27.62 0.87 -13.48
N ALA A 205 27.60 0.90 -12.15
CA ALA A 205 28.79 1.14 -11.34
C ALA A 205 29.85 0.05 -11.58
N ALA A 206 29.45 -1.22 -11.62
CA ALA A 206 30.35 -2.34 -11.89
C ALA A 206 30.96 -2.27 -13.31
N TYR A 207 30.18 -1.86 -14.32
CA TYR A 207 30.69 -1.68 -15.67
C TYR A 207 31.73 -0.56 -15.74
N ILE A 208 31.45 0.59 -15.11
CA ILE A 208 32.37 1.73 -15.08
C ILE A 208 33.64 1.38 -14.29
N SER A 209 33.52 0.67 -13.16
CA SER A 209 34.70 0.26 -12.39
C SER A 209 35.61 -0.66 -13.20
N GLU A 210 35.07 -1.63 -13.94
CA GLU A 210 35.85 -2.50 -14.82
C GLU A 210 36.55 -1.67 -15.93
N GLU A 211 35.88 -0.67 -16.48
CA GLU A 211 36.48 0.21 -17.49
C GLU A 211 37.60 1.10 -16.93
N ILE A 212 37.43 1.61 -15.70
CA ILE A 212 38.49 2.32 -14.97
C ILE A 212 39.70 1.41 -14.78
N GLU A 213 39.51 0.18 -14.30
CA GLU A 213 40.60 -0.79 -14.10
C GLU A 213 41.35 -1.08 -15.40
N ARG A 214 40.63 -1.31 -16.51
CA ARG A 214 41.26 -1.52 -17.83
C ARG A 214 42.08 -0.32 -18.28
N LYS A 215 41.55 0.89 -18.12
CA LYS A 215 42.26 2.14 -18.52
C LYS A 215 43.44 2.44 -17.61
N GLN A 216 43.34 2.15 -16.31
CA GLN A 216 44.46 2.27 -15.37
C GLN A 216 45.59 1.29 -15.73
N ALA A 217 45.26 0.06 -16.12
CA ALA A 217 46.25 -0.89 -16.61
C ALA A 217 46.92 -0.42 -17.92
N GLU A 218 46.15 0.16 -18.85
CA GLU A 218 46.70 0.79 -20.07
C GLU A 218 47.63 1.98 -19.74
N GLU A 219 47.22 2.84 -18.79
CA GLU A 219 48.03 3.97 -18.31
C GLU A 219 49.33 3.50 -17.69
N GLU A 220 49.28 2.46 -16.85
CA GLU A 220 50.46 1.89 -16.21
C GLU A 220 51.42 1.30 -17.25
N GLN A 221 50.90 0.62 -18.27
CA GLN A 221 51.71 0.07 -19.35
C GLN A 221 52.37 1.18 -20.19
N ILE A 222 51.63 2.23 -20.54
CA ILE A 222 52.18 3.39 -21.26
C ILE A 222 53.23 4.09 -20.40
N SER A 223 52.99 4.22 -19.09
CA SER A 223 53.94 4.82 -18.13
C SER A 223 55.25 4.01 -18.07
N LYS A 224 55.17 2.67 -18.02
CA LYS A 224 56.34 1.78 -18.11
C LYS A 224 57.09 1.96 -19.43
N ASN A 225 56.38 2.02 -20.56
CA ASN A 225 57.00 2.21 -21.88
C ASN A 225 57.69 3.58 -22.01
N ILE A 226 57.10 4.65 -21.44
CA ILE A 226 57.73 5.98 -21.38
C ILE A 226 59.02 5.95 -20.55
N GLU A 227 59.01 5.27 -19.40
CA GLU A 227 60.20 5.15 -18.56
C GLU A 227 61.32 4.36 -19.25
N GLN A 228 60.98 3.25 -19.91
CA GLN A 228 61.92 2.48 -20.73
C GLN A 228 62.48 3.34 -21.89
N GLY A 229 61.61 4.05 -22.62
CA GLY A 229 62.03 4.95 -23.69
C GLY A 229 62.97 6.06 -23.21
N LYS A 230 62.70 6.66 -22.05
CA LYS A 230 63.62 7.66 -21.44
C LYS A 230 64.99 7.08 -21.08
N GLN A 231 65.04 5.80 -20.66
CA GLN A 231 66.30 5.11 -20.38
C GLN A 231 67.06 4.78 -21.66
N GLU A 232 66.36 4.37 -22.72
CA GLU A 232 66.91 4.15 -24.06
C GLU A 232 67.50 5.45 -24.65
N GLU A 233 66.77 6.57 -24.56
CA GLU A 233 67.26 7.89 -25.00
C GLU A 233 68.55 8.29 -24.28
N LYS A 234 68.63 8.06 -22.96
CA LYS A 234 69.86 8.31 -22.18
C LYS A 234 71.02 7.39 -22.59
N ARG A 235 70.76 6.19 -23.09
CA ARG A 235 71.81 5.29 -23.62
C ARG A 235 72.31 5.76 -24.98
N ILE A 236 71.39 6.11 -25.89
CA ILE A 236 71.71 6.59 -27.25
C ILE A 236 72.51 7.91 -27.19
N VAL A 237 72.26 8.77 -26.20
CA VAL A 237 72.97 10.04 -26.00
C VAL A 237 74.35 9.87 -25.34
N ARG A 238 74.65 8.75 -24.66
CA ARG A 238 75.97 8.49 -24.03
C ARG A 238 77.03 7.97 -25.00
N THR A 239 76.62 7.23 -26.02
CA THR A 239 77.50 6.69 -27.07
C THR A 239 78.41 7.74 -27.76
N PRO A 240 77.98 8.99 -28.05
CA PRO A 240 78.85 9.98 -28.70
C PRO A 240 79.95 10.59 -27.82
N GLU A 241 79.80 10.65 -26.49
CA GLU A 241 80.81 11.29 -25.63
C GLU A 241 82.05 10.42 -25.40
N GLU A 242 81.91 9.09 -25.41
CA GLU A 242 83.05 8.18 -25.21
C GLU A 242 83.92 8.06 -26.47
N GLU A 243 83.34 8.04 -27.67
CA GLU A 243 84.09 7.89 -28.93
C GLU A 243 84.83 9.17 -29.38
N GLN A 244 84.30 10.38 -29.11
CA GLN A 244 84.96 11.64 -29.51
C GLN A 244 86.18 12.01 -28.65
N SER A 245 86.37 11.41 -27.48
CA SER A 245 87.46 11.76 -26.56
C SER A 245 88.81 11.15 -26.94
N THR A 246 88.82 10.07 -27.74
CA THR A 246 90.03 9.27 -28.02
C THR A 246 90.81 9.67 -29.28
N GLU A 247 90.27 10.52 -30.16
CA GLU A 247 90.85 10.68 -31.51
C GLU A 247 91.53 12.04 -31.78
N LYS A 248 91.34 13.05 -30.92
CA LYS A 248 91.93 14.40 -31.11
C LYS A 248 93.44 14.51 -30.78
N GLN A 249 94.08 13.45 -30.30
CA GLN A 249 95.49 13.50 -29.88
C GLN A 249 96.50 13.24 -31.02
N ASN A 250 96.05 12.72 -32.18
CA ASN A 250 96.93 12.25 -33.27
C ASN A 250 97.20 13.28 -34.39
N VAL A 251 96.57 14.46 -34.36
CA VAL A 251 96.68 15.44 -35.46
C VAL A 251 98.02 16.20 -35.47
N TRP A 252 98.71 16.33 -34.32
CA TRP A 252 99.98 17.08 -34.22
C TRP A 252 101.23 16.30 -34.66
N ASP A 253 101.18 14.98 -34.73
CA ASP A 253 102.32 14.16 -35.14
C ASP A 253 102.46 14.03 -36.67
N VAL A 254 101.36 14.19 -37.42
CA VAL A 254 101.36 14.15 -38.89
C VAL A 254 101.91 15.45 -39.51
N VAL A 255 101.78 16.58 -38.81
CA VAL A 255 102.32 17.88 -39.28
C VAL A 255 103.85 17.94 -39.20
N LYS A 256 104.48 17.27 -38.22
CA LYS A 256 105.95 17.22 -38.08
C LYS A 256 106.64 16.50 -39.24
N ILE A 257 105.96 15.57 -39.91
CA ILE A 257 106.50 14.76 -41.01
C ILE A 257 106.60 15.54 -42.32
N LYS A 258 105.83 16.63 -42.50
CA LYS A 258 105.81 17.43 -43.75
C LYS A 258 106.90 18.52 -43.85
N LEU A 259 107.68 18.78 -42.80
CA LEU A 259 108.70 19.85 -42.77
C LEU A 259 110.16 19.37 -42.94
N LEU A 260 110.45 18.07 -42.82
CA LEU A 260 111.80 17.53 -42.94
C LEU A 260 112.46 17.55 -44.34
N PRO A 261 111.74 17.46 -45.49
CA PRO A 261 112.40 17.38 -46.80
C PRO A 261 113.00 18.71 -47.30
N VAL A 262 112.44 19.86 -46.87
CA VAL A 262 112.84 21.20 -47.35
C VAL A 262 114.16 21.65 -46.73
N VAL A 263 114.49 21.18 -45.51
CA VAL A 263 115.73 21.54 -44.80
C VAL A 263 116.95 20.75 -45.31
N PHE A 264 116.74 19.56 -45.87
CA PHE A 264 117.84 18.72 -46.38
C PHE A 264 118.33 19.14 -47.79
N LEU A 265 117.43 19.62 -48.66
CA LEU A 265 117.77 20.12 -50.00
C LEU A 265 118.59 21.42 -49.97
N ALA A 266 118.41 22.27 -48.94
CA ALA A 266 119.23 23.46 -48.74
C ALA A 266 120.67 23.12 -48.27
N GLY A 267 120.86 21.99 -47.57
CA GLY A 267 122.16 21.55 -47.08
C GLY A 267 123.07 20.93 -48.14
N VAL A 268 122.49 20.23 -49.12
CA VAL A 268 123.28 19.56 -50.19
C VAL A 268 123.74 20.55 -51.28
N ALA A 269 122.97 21.61 -51.56
CA ALA A 269 123.38 22.66 -52.49
C ALA A 269 124.59 23.48 -52.00
N GLY A 270 124.78 23.60 -50.67
CA GLY A 270 125.93 24.30 -50.08
C GLY A 270 127.25 23.51 -50.13
N ILE A 271 127.19 22.18 -50.18
CA ILE A 271 128.38 21.32 -50.17
C ILE A 271 128.96 21.12 -51.58
N SER A 272 128.15 21.28 -52.63
CA SER A 272 128.61 21.18 -54.03
C SER A 272 129.44 22.39 -54.51
N LEU A 273 129.41 23.51 -53.78
CA LEU A 273 130.11 24.76 -54.15
C LEU A 273 131.51 24.91 -53.52
N LEU A 274 131.94 24.00 -52.61
CA LEU A 274 133.13 24.19 -51.78
C LEU A 274 134.35 23.30 -52.10
N PHE A 275 134.29 22.41 -53.10
CA PHE A 275 135.43 21.56 -53.46
C PHE A 275 135.76 21.59 -54.96
N GLN A 276 136.34 22.72 -55.42
CA GLN A 276 137.09 22.78 -56.67
C GLN A 276 138.50 22.24 -56.46
N GLY A 277 138.75 21.00 -56.87
CA GLY A 277 140.11 20.46 -56.99
C GLY A 277 140.28 19.06 -56.38
N ILE A 278 140.34 18.05 -57.26
CA ILE A 278 140.74 16.65 -57.01
C ILE A 278 139.64 15.79 -56.33
N LEU A 279 138.67 15.30 -57.12
CA LEU A 279 137.92 14.09 -56.77
C LEU A 279 137.64 13.25 -58.04
N LYS A 280 138.06 11.98 -58.01
CA LYS A 280 138.01 11.03 -59.13
C LYS A 280 136.54 10.65 -59.46
N TRP A 281 136.22 10.48 -60.75
CA TRP A 281 134.88 10.15 -61.28
C TRP A 281 134.19 8.93 -60.64
N SER A 282 134.93 8.06 -59.93
CA SER A 282 134.39 6.93 -59.18
C SER A 282 133.53 7.30 -57.96
N VAL A 283 133.59 8.54 -57.46
CA VAL A 283 132.76 9.00 -56.31
C VAL A 283 131.44 9.64 -56.76
N LEU A 284 131.38 10.16 -57.99
CA LEU A 284 130.19 10.83 -58.53
C LEU A 284 129.07 9.84 -58.89
N SER A 285 129.40 8.62 -59.32
CA SER A 285 128.42 7.58 -59.64
C SER A 285 127.70 7.02 -58.41
N GLY A 286 128.37 6.98 -57.26
CA GLY A 286 127.76 6.55 -55.99
C GLY A 286 126.73 7.55 -55.44
N ALA A 287 126.96 8.85 -55.65
CA ALA A 287 126.05 9.91 -55.21
C ALA A 287 124.72 9.90 -55.99
N ILE A 288 124.79 9.68 -57.32
CA ILE A 288 123.59 9.63 -58.18
C ILE A 288 122.70 8.42 -57.82
N ILE A 289 123.28 7.27 -57.48
CA ILE A 289 122.50 6.10 -57.05
C ILE A 289 121.80 6.35 -55.71
N LEU A 290 122.47 7.04 -54.78
CA LEU A 290 121.86 7.46 -53.51
C LEU A 290 120.73 8.47 -53.70
N GLU A 291 120.86 9.41 -54.65
CA GLU A 291 119.77 10.36 -55.00
C GLU A 291 118.56 9.65 -55.62
N ILE A 292 118.78 8.67 -56.50
CA ILE A 292 117.69 7.89 -57.11
C ILE A 292 116.96 7.05 -56.05
N VAL A 293 117.69 6.38 -55.14
CA VAL A 293 117.09 5.60 -54.04
C VAL A 293 116.34 6.51 -53.07
N PHE A 294 116.85 7.72 -52.81
CA PHE A 294 116.19 8.71 -51.97
C PHE A 294 114.90 9.22 -52.61
N LEU A 295 114.92 9.56 -53.90
CA LEU A 295 113.74 9.96 -54.66
C LEU A 295 112.68 8.84 -54.72
N TRP A 296 113.11 7.58 -54.87
CA TRP A 296 112.21 6.43 -54.86
C TRP A 296 111.53 6.23 -53.51
N LYS A 297 112.28 6.33 -52.40
CA LYS A 297 111.71 6.32 -51.03
C LYS A 297 110.78 7.50 -50.76
N LEU A 298 111.07 8.67 -51.31
CA LEU A 298 110.22 9.86 -51.17
C LEU A 298 108.89 9.68 -51.91
N MET A 299 108.92 9.10 -53.10
CA MET A 299 107.73 8.78 -53.89
C MET A 299 106.86 7.73 -53.18
N GLU A 300 107.49 6.72 -52.56
CA GLU A 300 106.79 5.69 -51.79
C GLU A 300 106.16 6.23 -50.50
N ALA A 301 106.83 7.16 -49.81
CA ALA A 301 106.27 7.87 -48.66
C ALA A 301 105.09 8.77 -49.05
N PHE A 302 105.14 9.45 -50.20
CA PHE A 302 104.02 10.23 -50.71
C PHE A 302 102.82 9.36 -51.08
N ARG A 303 103.05 8.21 -51.73
CA ARG A 303 101.97 7.28 -52.09
C ARG A 303 101.26 6.72 -50.85
N GLN A 304 102.01 6.36 -49.81
CA GLN A 304 101.44 5.92 -48.53
C GLN A 304 100.68 7.03 -47.80
N ALA A 305 101.10 8.30 -47.94
CA ALA A 305 100.38 9.43 -47.35
C ALA A 305 99.06 9.73 -48.09
N GLU A 306 99.04 9.58 -49.42
CA GLU A 306 97.83 9.79 -50.23
C GLU A 306 96.77 8.70 -49.98
N GLU A 307 97.18 7.44 -49.85
CA GLU A 307 96.29 6.34 -49.43
C GLU A 307 95.70 6.57 -48.03
N LYS A 308 96.48 7.05 -47.07
CA LYS A 308 96.00 7.37 -45.72
C LYS A 308 95.02 8.54 -45.69
N VAL A 309 95.29 9.60 -46.46
CA VAL A 309 94.38 10.75 -46.55
C VAL A 309 93.07 10.36 -47.23
N GLN A 310 93.10 9.50 -48.26
CA GLN A 310 91.87 8.98 -48.87
C GLN A 310 91.07 8.10 -47.89
N GLN A 311 91.72 7.23 -47.11
CA GLN A 311 91.05 6.46 -46.06
C GLN A 311 90.41 7.34 -45.00
N GLU A 312 91.14 8.33 -44.45
CA GLU A 312 90.60 9.24 -43.44
C GLU A 312 89.45 10.11 -43.98
N THR A 313 89.48 10.48 -45.27
CA THR A 313 88.40 11.28 -45.89
C THR A 313 87.13 10.45 -46.11
N GLU A 314 87.27 9.18 -46.49
CA GLU A 314 86.14 8.26 -46.65
C GLU A 314 85.55 7.87 -45.28
N GLU A 315 86.38 7.63 -44.26
CA GLU A 315 85.97 7.41 -42.87
C GLU A 315 85.25 8.62 -42.28
N SER A 316 85.74 9.84 -42.54
CA SER A 316 85.09 11.07 -42.07
C SER A 316 83.73 11.31 -42.75
N ARG A 317 83.56 10.95 -44.03
CA ARG A 317 82.27 11.00 -44.72
C ARG A 317 81.29 9.93 -44.24
N GLU A 318 81.78 8.75 -43.90
CA GLU A 318 80.95 7.72 -43.27
C GLU A 318 80.52 8.13 -41.86
N ALA A 319 81.41 8.76 -41.08
CA ALA A 319 81.10 9.28 -39.75
C ALA A 319 80.01 10.36 -39.79
N GLU A 320 80.10 11.33 -40.72
CA GLU A 320 79.09 12.38 -40.89
C GLU A 320 77.72 11.81 -41.30
N LYS A 321 77.69 10.79 -42.18
CA LYS A 321 76.45 10.09 -42.53
C LYS A 321 75.85 9.32 -41.33
N ARG A 322 76.70 8.73 -40.48
CA ARG A 322 76.27 8.04 -39.26
C ARG A 322 75.69 9.03 -38.25
N GLU A 323 76.33 10.18 -38.05
CA GLU A 323 75.88 11.25 -37.16
C GLU A 323 74.49 11.79 -37.58
N VAL A 324 74.32 12.13 -38.85
CA VAL A 324 73.02 12.58 -39.40
C VAL A 324 71.95 11.49 -39.26
N SER A 325 72.29 10.22 -39.48
CA SER A 325 71.34 9.11 -39.31
C SER A 325 70.92 8.91 -37.85
N LEU A 326 71.84 9.12 -36.91
CA LEU A 326 71.61 9.04 -35.46
C LEU A 326 70.72 10.19 -34.99
N GLU A 327 70.95 11.41 -35.46
CA GLU A 327 70.10 12.57 -35.13
C GLU A 327 68.65 12.34 -35.58
N HIS A 328 68.45 11.82 -36.80
CA HIS A 328 67.12 11.48 -37.31
C HIS A 328 66.46 10.33 -36.53
N GLU A 329 67.23 9.40 -35.95
CA GLU A 329 66.72 8.34 -35.08
C GLU A 329 66.33 8.90 -33.70
N GLN A 330 67.14 9.78 -33.13
CA GLN A 330 66.85 10.48 -31.87
C GLN A 330 65.62 11.37 -31.97
N GLU A 331 65.45 12.12 -33.05
CA GLU A 331 64.28 12.97 -33.25
C GLU A 331 63.00 12.14 -33.37
N ARG A 332 63.03 11.05 -34.15
CA ARG A 332 61.91 10.10 -34.24
C ARG A 332 61.56 9.48 -32.88
N HIS A 333 62.57 9.13 -32.08
CA HIS A 333 62.36 8.59 -30.75
C HIS A 333 61.73 9.62 -29.79
N ARG A 334 62.21 10.88 -29.81
CA ARG A 334 61.63 11.98 -29.02
C ARG A 334 60.18 12.27 -29.40
N GLU A 335 59.87 12.27 -30.69
CA GLU A 335 58.49 12.45 -31.15
C GLU A 335 57.57 11.31 -30.69
N ALA A 336 58.04 10.06 -30.75
CA ALA A 336 57.29 8.91 -30.27
C ALA A 336 57.02 9.02 -28.75
N LEU A 337 58.03 9.43 -27.98
CA LEU A 337 57.90 9.66 -26.54
C LEU A 337 56.91 10.79 -26.22
N ARG A 338 56.97 11.92 -26.95
CA ARG A 338 56.00 13.02 -26.82
C ARG A 338 54.57 12.56 -27.09
N ARG A 339 54.35 11.77 -28.14
CA ARG A 339 53.04 11.20 -28.46
C ARG A 339 52.53 10.30 -27.33
N MET A 340 53.39 9.47 -26.74
CA MET A 340 53.03 8.62 -25.60
C MET A 340 52.68 9.43 -24.35
N VAL A 341 53.41 10.52 -24.06
CA VAL A 341 53.11 11.41 -22.93
C VAL A 341 51.74 12.07 -23.09
N VAL A 342 51.45 12.63 -24.26
CA VAL A 342 50.13 13.24 -24.55
C VAL A 342 49.01 12.19 -24.44
N ARG A 343 49.24 10.98 -24.98
CA ARG A 343 48.28 9.88 -24.87
C ARG A 343 48.02 9.49 -23.41
N ARG A 344 49.04 9.49 -22.56
CA ARG A 344 48.92 9.21 -21.13
C ARG A 344 48.11 10.30 -20.40
N GLU A 345 48.32 11.56 -20.73
CA GLU A 345 47.56 12.68 -20.15
C GLU A 345 46.08 12.59 -20.52
N LEU A 346 45.75 12.38 -21.79
CA LEU A 346 44.38 12.15 -22.25
C LEU A 346 43.74 10.95 -21.52
N LEU A 347 44.47 9.86 -21.37
CA LEU A 347 43.97 8.67 -20.68
C LEU A 347 43.72 8.93 -19.18
N ARG A 348 44.51 9.77 -18.52
CA ARG A 348 44.28 10.19 -17.13
C ARG A 348 43.03 11.06 -16.99
N GLU A 349 42.79 11.96 -17.94
CA GLU A 349 41.57 12.76 -17.99
C GLU A 349 40.33 11.85 -18.15
N GLU A 350 40.37 10.89 -19.09
CA GLU A 350 39.31 9.90 -19.26
C GLU A 350 39.07 9.04 -18.00
N ILE A 351 40.13 8.66 -17.28
CA ILE A 351 40.02 7.93 -16.00
C ILE A 351 39.36 8.82 -14.94
N ALA A 352 39.77 10.08 -14.81
CA ALA A 352 39.22 11.01 -13.84
C ALA A 352 37.73 11.29 -14.08
N GLU A 353 37.32 11.47 -15.34
CA GLU A 353 35.91 11.61 -15.72
C GLU A 353 35.09 10.38 -15.32
N LYS A 354 35.62 9.18 -15.56
CA LYS A 354 34.95 7.93 -15.19
C LYS A 354 34.90 7.71 -13.68
N GLN A 355 35.93 8.10 -12.95
CA GLN A 355 35.93 8.07 -11.48
C GLN A 355 34.82 8.95 -10.92
N MET A 356 34.65 10.17 -11.45
CA MET A 356 33.54 11.04 -11.06
C MET A 356 32.18 10.41 -11.40
N GLN A 357 32.03 9.76 -12.56
CA GLN A 357 30.80 9.04 -12.91
C GLN A 357 30.52 7.88 -11.95
N TYR A 358 31.56 7.14 -11.55
CA TYR A 358 31.43 6.05 -10.58
C TYR A 358 30.99 6.56 -9.20
N GLU A 359 31.62 7.63 -8.70
CA GLU A 359 31.25 8.27 -7.43
C GLU A 359 29.78 8.72 -7.43
N ASN A 360 29.33 9.40 -8.50
CA ASN A 360 27.93 9.80 -8.66
C ASN A 360 26.96 8.60 -8.64
N LEU A 361 27.35 7.47 -9.24
CA LEU A 361 26.53 6.25 -9.22
C LEU A 361 26.50 5.62 -7.82
N CYS A 362 27.61 5.65 -7.08
CA CYS A 362 27.66 5.20 -5.70
C CYS A 362 26.74 6.04 -4.81
N GLU A 363 26.78 7.37 -4.91
CA GLU A 363 25.89 8.28 -4.19
C GLU A 363 24.41 8.00 -4.51
N GLN A 364 24.07 7.85 -5.79
CA GLN A 364 22.71 7.45 -6.20
C GLN A 364 22.28 6.10 -5.60
N GLY A 365 23.23 5.16 -5.49
CA GLY A 365 23.01 3.86 -4.83
C GLY A 365 22.69 4.00 -3.34
N GLU A 366 23.39 4.91 -2.65
CA GLU A 366 23.17 5.21 -1.23
C GLU A 366 21.83 5.89 -0.97
N GLU A 367 21.42 6.87 -1.78
CA GLU A 367 20.08 7.48 -1.71
C GLU A 367 18.97 6.42 -1.88
N LEU A 368 19.19 5.45 -2.77
CA LEU A 368 18.29 4.30 -2.96
C LEU A 368 18.32 3.31 -1.78
N MET A 369 19.13 3.50 -0.74
CA MET A 369 19.02 2.75 0.52
C MET A 369 18.07 3.43 1.51
N GLU A 370 17.87 4.74 1.44
CA GLU A 370 17.05 5.49 2.40
C GLU A 370 15.55 5.19 2.30
N VAL A 371 14.88 4.95 3.42
CA VAL A 371 13.45 4.67 3.42
C VAL A 371 12.69 5.93 2.99
N SER A 372 11.98 5.86 1.85
CA SER A 372 11.20 7.00 1.34
C SER A 372 10.11 7.42 2.32
N GLU A 373 9.83 8.72 2.45
CA GLU A 373 8.73 9.25 3.26
C GLU A 373 7.38 8.58 2.94
N GLU A 374 7.09 8.34 1.66
CA GLU A 374 5.86 7.64 1.21
C GLU A 374 5.75 6.25 1.87
N TYR A 375 6.86 5.52 1.99
CA TYR A 375 6.89 4.20 2.61
C TYR A 375 6.63 4.27 4.12
N VAL A 376 7.22 5.25 4.81
CA VAL A 376 7.00 5.46 6.26
C VAL A 376 5.53 5.75 6.54
N VAL A 377 4.92 6.67 5.79
CA VAL A 377 3.49 7.01 5.91
C VAL A 377 2.60 5.80 5.64
N LEU A 378 2.93 4.99 4.64
CA LEU A 378 2.19 3.76 4.35
C LEU A 378 2.34 2.71 5.45
N GLU A 379 3.52 2.61 6.07
CA GLU A 379 3.76 1.71 7.19
C GLU A 379 2.93 2.11 8.41
N GLU A 380 2.93 3.39 8.78
CA GLU A 380 2.08 3.91 9.86
C GLU A 380 0.60 3.66 9.57
N LYS A 381 0.15 3.92 8.35
CA LYS A 381 -1.22 3.64 7.93
C LYS A 381 -1.56 2.15 8.04
N GLY A 382 -0.64 1.27 7.64
CA GLY A 382 -0.80 -0.18 7.77
C GLY A 382 -0.94 -0.62 9.22
N ARG A 383 -0.08 -0.09 10.13
CA ARG A 383 -0.17 -0.35 11.57
C ARG A 383 -1.48 0.15 12.17
N ALA A 384 -1.93 1.34 11.78
CA ALA A 384 -3.20 1.90 12.25
C ALA A 384 -4.40 1.06 11.82
N ILE A 385 -4.43 0.58 10.57
CA ILE A 385 -5.49 -0.33 10.08
C ILE A 385 -5.46 -1.65 10.86
N GLN A 386 -4.27 -2.22 11.09
CA GLN A 386 -4.13 -3.46 11.87
C GLN A 386 -4.64 -3.29 13.29
N LEU A 387 -4.27 -2.20 13.96
CA LEU A 387 -4.75 -1.87 15.30
C LEU A 387 -6.29 -1.76 15.33
N ALA A 388 -6.88 -1.12 14.32
CA ALA A 388 -8.34 -1.02 14.21
C ALA A 388 -9.00 -2.40 14.02
N GLU A 389 -8.45 -3.28 13.18
CA GLU A 389 -8.95 -4.65 13.00
C GLU A 389 -8.92 -5.45 14.31
N ASP A 390 -7.78 -5.42 15.02
CA ASP A 390 -7.59 -6.19 16.25
C ASP A 390 -8.49 -5.65 17.38
N THR A 391 -8.61 -4.32 17.48
CA THR A 391 -9.47 -3.67 18.48
C THR A 391 -10.94 -4.01 18.24
N ILE A 392 -11.43 -3.88 16.99
CA ILE A 392 -12.82 -4.22 16.64
C ILE A 392 -13.09 -5.70 16.92
N ARG A 393 -12.17 -6.59 16.56
CA ARG A 393 -12.33 -8.03 16.80
C ARG A 393 -12.42 -8.34 18.30
N HIS A 394 -11.52 -7.78 19.09
CA HIS A 394 -11.52 -7.99 20.54
C HIS A 394 -12.80 -7.47 21.19
N LEU A 395 -13.16 -6.20 20.95
CA LEU A 395 -14.35 -5.59 21.52
C LEU A 395 -15.63 -6.30 21.08
N SER A 396 -15.73 -6.69 19.80
CA SER A 396 -16.91 -7.42 19.31
C SER A 396 -17.10 -8.77 20.00
N THR A 397 -16.01 -9.44 20.40
CA THR A 397 -16.08 -10.72 21.11
C THR A 397 -16.58 -10.54 22.53
N ASP A 398 -16.06 -9.52 23.23
CA ASP A 398 -16.45 -9.22 24.61
C ASP A 398 -17.91 -8.76 24.69
N VAL A 399 -18.30 -7.80 23.83
CA VAL A 399 -19.68 -7.28 23.75
C VAL A 399 -20.66 -8.40 23.40
N ARG A 400 -20.30 -9.27 22.44
CA ARG A 400 -21.14 -10.42 22.09
C ARG A 400 -21.37 -11.31 23.31
N LYS A 401 -20.30 -11.72 24.00
CA LYS A 401 -20.40 -12.63 25.15
C LYS A 401 -21.20 -12.04 26.31
N GLU A 402 -21.03 -10.75 26.58
CA GLU A 402 -21.82 -10.04 27.59
C GLU A 402 -23.30 -9.99 27.19
N PHE A 403 -23.60 -9.64 25.94
CA PHE A 403 -24.96 -9.62 25.42
C PHE A 403 -25.63 -11.00 25.45
N GLU A 404 -24.93 -12.06 25.02
CA GLU A 404 -25.42 -13.45 25.09
C GLU A 404 -25.76 -13.86 26.53
N THR A 405 -24.93 -13.46 27.49
CA THR A 405 -25.16 -13.76 28.91
C THR A 405 -26.43 -13.07 29.39
N ARG A 406 -26.54 -11.76 29.18
CA ARG A 406 -27.71 -10.97 29.58
C ARG A 406 -28.98 -11.41 28.85
N LEU A 407 -28.90 -11.74 27.56
CA LEU A 407 -30.04 -12.18 26.77
C LEU A 407 -30.57 -13.53 27.27
N ASN A 408 -29.69 -14.47 27.61
CA ASN A 408 -30.11 -15.73 28.24
C ASN A 408 -30.77 -15.48 29.61
N GLU A 409 -30.22 -14.57 30.43
CA GLU A 409 -30.78 -14.22 31.74
C GLU A 409 -32.19 -13.62 31.63
N VAL A 410 -32.34 -12.50 30.90
CA VAL A 410 -33.62 -11.79 30.76
C VAL A 410 -34.65 -12.67 30.06
N SER A 411 -34.28 -13.38 28.99
CA SER A 411 -35.25 -14.27 28.31
C SER A 411 -35.67 -15.45 29.18
N SER A 412 -34.79 -15.96 30.06
CA SER A 412 -35.14 -17.00 31.04
C SER A 412 -36.11 -16.48 32.08
N GLU A 413 -35.90 -15.27 32.61
CA GLU A 413 -36.79 -14.64 33.59
C GLU A 413 -38.19 -14.44 33.00
N ILE A 414 -38.27 -13.89 31.78
CA ILE A 414 -39.54 -13.70 31.07
C ILE A 414 -40.22 -15.04 30.80
N LEU A 415 -39.49 -16.03 30.29
CA LEU A 415 -40.06 -17.35 30.02
C LEU A 415 -40.59 -18.01 31.29
N CYS A 416 -39.83 -17.94 32.39
CA CYS A 416 -40.23 -18.49 33.68
C CYS A 416 -41.54 -17.86 34.16
N ALA A 417 -41.67 -16.52 34.05
CA ALA A 417 -42.88 -15.79 34.42
C ALA A 417 -44.10 -16.18 33.56
N ILE A 418 -43.98 -16.14 32.22
CA ILE A 418 -45.12 -16.43 31.32
C ILE A 418 -45.51 -17.92 31.30
N THR A 419 -44.63 -18.80 31.78
CA THR A 419 -44.89 -20.25 31.88
C THR A 419 -45.20 -20.73 33.30
N ASP A 420 -45.36 -19.80 34.25
CA ASP A 420 -45.66 -20.08 35.67
C ASP A 420 -44.68 -21.08 36.28
N GLY A 421 -43.38 -20.83 36.07
CA GLY A 421 -42.28 -21.64 36.59
C GLY A 421 -42.09 -22.99 35.90
N LYS A 422 -42.79 -23.28 34.80
CA LYS A 422 -42.63 -24.57 34.11
C LYS A 422 -41.24 -24.75 33.50
N TYR A 423 -40.64 -23.68 32.99
CA TYR A 423 -39.30 -23.69 32.43
C TYR A 423 -38.44 -22.67 33.18
N ASP A 424 -37.32 -23.13 33.73
CA ASP A 424 -36.45 -22.31 34.58
C ASP A 424 -35.54 -21.41 33.74
N ARG A 425 -35.04 -21.96 32.63
CA ARG A 425 -34.04 -21.28 31.78
C ARG A 425 -34.16 -21.63 30.31
N ILE A 426 -33.84 -20.65 29.48
CA ILE A 426 -33.49 -20.83 28.07
C ILE A 426 -31.96 -20.92 28.00
N PHE A 427 -31.47 -21.88 27.21
CA PHE A 427 -30.05 -22.02 26.92
C PHE A 427 -29.87 -22.19 25.41
N ILE A 428 -29.00 -21.36 24.84
CA ILE A 428 -28.62 -21.43 23.43
C ILE A 428 -27.16 -21.89 23.35
N ASP A 429 -26.89 -22.94 22.56
CA ASP A 429 -25.52 -23.44 22.38
C ASP A 429 -24.76 -22.68 21.27
N GLU A 430 -23.47 -22.99 21.10
CA GLU A 430 -22.59 -22.39 20.08
C GLU A 430 -23.10 -22.59 18.64
N ASN A 431 -23.93 -23.61 18.40
CA ASN A 431 -24.54 -23.89 17.10
C ASN A 431 -25.92 -23.24 16.97
N THR A 432 -26.29 -22.32 17.86
CA THR A 432 -27.59 -21.62 17.91
C THR A 432 -28.78 -22.56 18.14
N ASN A 433 -28.54 -23.76 18.68
CA ASN A 433 -29.61 -24.65 19.10
C ASN A 433 -30.14 -24.24 20.46
N ILE A 434 -31.46 -24.28 20.57
CA ILE A 434 -32.16 -23.73 21.72
C ILE A 434 -32.73 -24.87 22.54
N TYR A 435 -32.50 -24.76 23.83
CA TYR A 435 -32.86 -25.73 24.83
C TYR A 435 -33.56 -25.06 26.00
N LEU A 436 -34.55 -25.74 26.55
CA LEU A 436 -35.20 -25.36 27.79
C LEU A 436 -34.73 -26.26 28.92
N LEU A 437 -34.54 -25.68 30.09
CA LEU A 437 -34.37 -26.41 31.34
C LEU A 437 -35.69 -26.46 32.09
N GLN A 438 -36.12 -27.68 32.42
CA GLN A 438 -37.23 -27.96 33.32
C GLN A 438 -36.68 -28.80 34.47
N GLY A 439 -36.29 -28.16 35.56
CA GLY A 439 -35.49 -28.76 36.62
C GLY A 439 -34.17 -29.31 36.08
N ALA A 440 -33.94 -30.62 36.20
CA ALA A 440 -32.74 -31.28 35.68
C ALA A 440 -32.86 -31.70 34.20
N GLN A 441 -34.05 -31.57 33.58
CA GLN A 441 -34.27 -32.03 32.22
C GLN A 441 -33.96 -30.95 31.19
N LYS A 442 -33.10 -31.29 30.21
CA LYS A 442 -32.82 -30.46 29.02
C LYS A 442 -33.72 -30.90 27.86
N ILE A 443 -34.52 -29.98 27.34
CA ILE A 443 -35.53 -30.22 26.29
C ILE A 443 -35.18 -29.37 25.07
N SER A 444 -35.06 -29.96 23.88
CA SER A 444 -34.85 -29.18 22.66
C SER A 444 -36.14 -28.49 22.21
N VAL A 445 -36.03 -27.31 21.59
CA VAL A 445 -37.18 -26.59 21.01
C VAL A 445 -38.02 -27.49 20.08
N GLY A 446 -37.42 -28.39 19.30
CA GLY A 446 -38.17 -29.29 18.41
C GLY A 446 -39.08 -30.29 19.14
N GLN A 447 -38.96 -30.45 20.46
CA GLN A 447 -39.71 -31.40 21.27
C GLN A 447 -40.87 -30.75 22.05
N VAL A 448 -41.00 -29.42 22.03
CA VAL A 448 -42.06 -28.71 22.75
C VAL A 448 -43.27 -28.42 21.88
N SER A 449 -44.41 -28.11 22.51
CA SER A 449 -45.63 -27.72 21.79
C SER A 449 -45.44 -26.40 21.03
N ARG A 450 -46.21 -26.19 19.95
CA ARG A 450 -46.19 -24.94 19.17
C ARG A 450 -46.38 -23.69 20.05
N GLY A 451 -47.37 -23.70 20.96
CA GLY A 451 -47.57 -22.55 21.86
C GLY A 451 -46.40 -22.33 22.84
N THR A 452 -45.63 -23.37 23.20
CA THR A 452 -44.38 -23.18 23.95
C THR A 452 -43.30 -22.54 23.08
N MET A 453 -43.17 -22.95 21.81
CA MET A 453 -42.24 -22.29 20.87
C MET A 453 -42.57 -20.80 20.72
N GLU A 454 -43.86 -20.45 20.62
CA GLU A 454 -44.30 -19.05 20.54
C GLU A 454 -44.03 -18.27 21.84
N GLN A 455 -44.09 -18.91 23.01
CA GLN A 455 -43.67 -18.28 24.28
C GLN A 455 -42.16 -18.05 24.34
N ILE A 456 -41.35 -18.98 23.84
CA ILE A 456 -39.89 -18.78 23.73
C ILE A 456 -39.59 -17.63 22.78
N TYR A 457 -40.29 -17.58 21.64
CA TYR A 457 -40.14 -16.51 20.66
C TYR A 457 -40.50 -15.15 21.28
N PHE A 458 -41.63 -15.07 21.96
CA PHE A 458 -42.05 -13.87 22.70
C PHE A 458 -41.01 -13.44 23.74
N ALA A 459 -40.54 -14.37 24.59
CA ALA A 459 -39.56 -14.07 25.64
C ALA A 459 -38.22 -13.56 25.07
N LEU A 460 -37.72 -14.19 24.02
CA LEU A 460 -36.50 -13.74 23.35
C LEU A 460 -36.66 -12.35 22.73
N ARG A 461 -37.81 -12.07 22.09
CA ARG A 461 -38.08 -10.76 21.48
C ARG A 461 -38.19 -9.63 22.50
N MET A 462 -38.86 -9.88 23.62
CA MET A 462 -38.98 -8.91 24.70
C MET A 462 -37.63 -8.65 25.37
N ALA A 463 -36.85 -9.70 25.61
CA ALA A 463 -35.51 -9.58 26.16
C ALA A 463 -34.55 -8.83 25.21
N ALA A 464 -34.61 -9.11 23.91
CA ALA A 464 -33.80 -8.40 22.92
C ALA A 464 -34.17 -6.91 22.84
N ALA A 465 -35.47 -6.57 22.86
CA ALA A 465 -35.92 -5.17 22.89
C ALA A 465 -35.36 -4.42 24.11
N GLU A 466 -35.41 -5.04 25.28
CA GLU A 466 -35.00 -4.46 26.56
C GLU A 466 -33.48 -4.30 26.68
N LEU A 467 -32.69 -5.16 26.04
CA LEU A 467 -31.24 -5.09 26.07
C LEU A 467 -30.63 -4.18 25.01
N MET A 468 -31.34 -3.95 23.90
CA MET A 468 -30.80 -3.20 22.76
C MET A 468 -31.09 -1.70 22.81
N TYR A 469 -32.15 -1.29 23.48
CA TYR A 469 -32.63 0.08 23.47
C TYR A 469 -32.82 0.60 24.89
N GLU A 470 -32.33 1.80 25.15
CA GLU A 470 -32.54 2.48 26.44
C GLU A 470 -33.95 3.03 26.55
N GLU A 471 -34.50 3.53 25.43
CA GLU A 471 -35.86 4.02 25.33
C GLU A 471 -36.85 2.84 25.29
N GLU A 472 -37.86 2.84 26.16
CA GLU A 472 -38.89 1.80 26.14
C GLU A 472 -39.93 2.07 25.05
N PHE A 473 -40.07 1.18 24.07
CA PHE A 473 -41.01 1.34 22.95
C PHE A 473 -42.35 0.63 23.20
N PRO A 474 -43.44 1.10 22.55
CA PRO A 474 -44.74 0.45 22.67
C PRO A 474 -44.72 -0.94 22.06
N VAL A 475 -45.16 -1.96 22.80
CA VAL A 475 -45.23 -3.34 22.31
C VAL A 475 -46.44 -3.49 21.41
N ILE A 476 -46.23 -3.90 20.17
CA ILE A 476 -47.29 -4.04 19.17
C ILE A 476 -47.49 -5.52 18.85
N LEU A 477 -48.71 -6.02 19.09
CA LEU A 477 -49.05 -7.44 19.01
C LEU A 477 -50.16 -7.62 17.97
N ASP A 478 -49.89 -8.32 16.85
CA ASP A 478 -50.87 -8.59 15.79
C ASP A 478 -51.20 -10.08 15.74
N GLU A 479 -52.36 -10.46 16.30
CA GLU A 479 -52.84 -11.83 16.42
C GLU A 479 -51.83 -12.82 17.05
N THR A 480 -50.98 -12.31 17.95
CA THR A 480 -49.82 -13.00 18.50
C THR A 480 -50.16 -14.26 19.31
N PHE A 481 -51.30 -14.27 20.01
CA PHE A 481 -51.61 -15.31 21.00
C PHE A 481 -52.41 -16.48 20.47
N ALA A 482 -52.58 -16.62 19.15
CA ALA A 482 -53.51 -17.57 18.54
C ALA A 482 -53.43 -19.00 19.12
N TYR A 483 -52.22 -19.52 19.41
CA TYR A 483 -52.00 -20.88 19.92
C TYR A 483 -51.81 -20.98 21.43
N TYR A 484 -52.13 -19.93 22.18
CA TYR A 484 -52.04 -19.93 23.63
C TYR A 484 -53.31 -20.54 24.21
N ASP A 485 -53.14 -21.44 25.17
CA ASP A 485 -54.23 -21.85 26.06
C ASP A 485 -54.55 -20.74 27.06
N GLU A 486 -55.66 -20.87 27.80
CA GLU A 486 -56.12 -19.85 28.74
C GLU A 486 -55.06 -19.49 29.80
N ARG A 487 -54.32 -20.47 30.32
CA ARG A 487 -53.30 -20.22 31.37
C ARG A 487 -52.11 -19.47 30.81
N ARG A 488 -51.64 -19.85 29.62
CA ARG A 488 -50.55 -19.13 28.92
C ARG A 488 -50.95 -17.70 28.59
N LEU A 489 -52.18 -17.50 28.09
CA LEU A 489 -52.70 -16.18 27.79
C LEU A 489 -52.79 -15.33 29.06
N GLU A 490 -53.37 -15.88 30.14
CA GLU A 490 -53.49 -15.20 31.43
C GLU A 490 -52.14 -14.70 31.96
N ASN A 491 -51.14 -15.59 32.01
CA ASN A 491 -49.81 -15.26 32.51
C ASN A 491 -49.11 -14.21 31.64
N THR A 492 -49.25 -14.31 30.32
CA THR A 492 -48.58 -13.41 29.38
C THR A 492 -49.20 -12.01 29.42
N LEU A 493 -50.52 -11.91 29.50
CA LEU A 493 -51.20 -10.62 29.64
C LEU A 493 -50.88 -9.95 30.98
N ARG A 494 -50.78 -10.72 32.07
CA ARG A 494 -50.33 -10.21 33.37
C ARG A 494 -48.91 -9.66 33.30
N TRP A 495 -47.99 -10.45 32.74
CA TRP A 495 -46.60 -10.03 32.57
C TRP A 495 -46.48 -8.74 31.74
N LEU A 496 -47.22 -8.65 30.63
CA LEU A 496 -47.26 -7.44 29.80
C LEU A 496 -47.76 -6.22 30.56
N ALA A 497 -48.83 -6.36 31.35
CA ALA A 497 -49.39 -5.27 32.16
C ALA A 497 -48.39 -4.74 33.21
N GLU A 498 -47.57 -5.63 33.76
CA GLU A 498 -46.61 -5.30 34.82
C GLU A 498 -45.30 -4.72 34.28
N ASN A 499 -44.89 -5.11 33.06
CA ASN A 499 -43.53 -4.85 32.56
C ASN A 499 -43.46 -3.94 31.34
N LYS A 500 -44.61 -3.52 30.76
CA LYS A 500 -44.62 -2.68 29.55
C LYS A 500 -45.54 -1.47 29.73
N ARG A 501 -45.04 -0.29 29.36
CA ARG A 501 -45.78 0.97 29.51
C ARG A 501 -46.95 1.13 28.55
N GLN A 502 -46.80 0.68 27.30
CA GLN A 502 -47.86 0.75 26.30
C GLN A 502 -47.89 -0.54 25.47
N ILE A 503 -49.07 -1.12 25.34
CA ILE A 503 -49.32 -2.35 24.60
C ILE A 503 -50.44 -2.11 23.59
N ILE A 504 -50.14 -2.23 22.31
CA ILE A 504 -51.12 -2.11 21.22
C ILE A 504 -51.42 -3.51 20.69
N LEU A 505 -52.61 -4.02 20.98
CA LEU A 505 -53.04 -5.37 20.65
C LEU A 505 -54.09 -5.37 19.54
N PHE A 506 -53.76 -5.93 18.39
CA PHE A 506 -54.68 -6.24 17.30
C PHE A 506 -55.17 -7.69 17.45
N THR A 507 -56.47 -7.89 17.60
CA THR A 507 -57.06 -9.23 17.73
C THR A 507 -58.43 -9.33 17.06
N CYS A 508 -58.75 -10.50 16.50
CA CYS A 508 -60.10 -10.85 16.06
C CYS A 508 -60.88 -11.65 17.11
N GLN A 509 -60.24 -12.04 18.21
CA GLN A 509 -60.82 -12.90 19.23
C GLN A 509 -61.27 -12.08 20.45
N ARG A 510 -62.40 -12.48 21.07
CA ARG A 510 -62.91 -11.82 22.28
C ARG A 510 -62.20 -12.28 23.55
N ARG A 511 -61.54 -13.44 23.52
CA ARG A 511 -60.94 -14.07 24.69
C ARG A 511 -59.89 -13.18 25.37
N GLU A 512 -59.16 -12.37 24.61
CA GLU A 512 -58.15 -11.46 25.17
C GLU A 512 -58.84 -10.36 26.00
N LEU A 513 -59.94 -9.78 25.50
CA LEU A 513 -60.72 -8.78 26.24
C LEU A 513 -61.37 -9.37 27.49
N GLU A 514 -61.92 -10.58 27.38
CA GLU A 514 -62.53 -11.30 28.50
C GLU A 514 -61.49 -11.64 29.57
N MET A 515 -60.28 -12.04 29.17
CA MET A 515 -59.18 -12.33 30.09
C MET A 515 -58.68 -11.07 30.79
N LEU A 516 -58.50 -9.94 30.08
CA LEU A 516 -58.12 -8.67 30.70
C LEU A 516 -59.16 -8.21 31.72
N ARG A 517 -60.46 -8.34 31.40
CA ARG A 517 -61.55 -8.06 32.34
C ARG A 517 -61.52 -8.97 33.56
N LYS A 518 -61.28 -10.28 33.37
CA LYS A 518 -61.16 -11.26 34.47
C LYS A 518 -59.98 -10.91 35.40
N LEU A 519 -58.88 -10.44 34.84
CA LEU A 519 -57.68 -10.04 35.57
C LEU A 519 -57.77 -8.65 36.22
N GLY A 520 -58.79 -7.85 35.88
CA GLY A 520 -58.92 -6.47 36.36
C GLY A 520 -57.87 -5.52 35.78
N ILE A 521 -57.28 -5.87 34.63
CA ILE A 521 -56.28 -5.04 33.95
C ILE A 521 -57.02 -3.96 33.15
N PRO A 522 -56.75 -2.66 33.36
CA PRO A 522 -57.34 -1.59 32.57
C PRO A 522 -56.98 -1.71 31.09
N TYR A 523 -57.93 -1.46 30.21
CA TYR A 523 -57.71 -1.47 28.77
C TYR A 523 -58.66 -0.51 28.04
N HIS A 524 -58.20 -0.01 26.90
CA HIS A 524 -58.97 0.77 25.93
C HIS A 524 -59.31 -0.12 24.73
N VAL A 525 -60.49 0.06 24.14
CA VAL A 525 -60.92 -0.71 22.96
C VAL A 525 -61.42 0.23 21.88
N ASN A 526 -60.91 0.03 20.67
CA ASN A 526 -61.49 0.52 19.43
C ASN A 526 -61.97 -0.69 18.63
N GLY A 527 -63.23 -0.67 18.19
CA GLY A 527 -63.83 -1.75 17.41
C GLY A 527 -64.95 -1.29 16.50
#